data_AF-A0A2E8G263-F1
#
_entry.id   AF-A0A2E8G263-F1
#
_cell.length_a   1.000
_cell.length_b   1.000
_cell.length_c   1.000
_cell.angle_alpha   90.00
_cell.angle_beta   90.00
_cell.angle_gamma   90.00
#
_symmetry.space_group_name_H-M   'P 1'
#
loop_
_entity.id
_entity.type
_entity.pdbx_description
1 polymer ?
#
loop_
_entity_poly.entity_id
_entity_poly.type
_entity_poly.pdbx_seq_one_letter_code
_entity_poly.pdbx_strand_id
1 'polypeptide(L)'
;MNTNIVTWRRQQGAALVVALLILVVVSLLGVSAMKSSVFSAKVATGTQADAMTFEAAETSLTGAYKELNGMSGADLYTNLAGGKWLTRCVTEENTAKAGDCAQGDTLDSRGLIVAQSFSTLNGYALVEGAEIGTSAGSMIDVDYKVAMLGESTMASFNLNNHHLQEALKRGLKPGSEIE
;
A
#
# COMPACT_ATOMS: atom_id res chain seq x y z
N MET A 1 -71.82 -30.05 -43.26
CA MET A 1 -71.08 -30.89 -42.29
C MET A 1 -69.73 -31.23 -42.91
N ASN A 2 -68.64 -30.60 -42.45
CA ASN A 2 -67.28 -30.97 -42.84
C ASN A 2 -66.42 -31.09 -41.57
N THR A 3 -66.13 -32.32 -41.18
CA THR A 3 -65.24 -32.65 -40.06
C THR A 3 -63.81 -32.76 -40.58
N ASN A 4 -62.99 -31.74 -40.30
CA ASN A 4 -61.55 -31.79 -40.55
C ASN A 4 -60.89 -32.70 -39.50
N ILE A 5 -60.43 -33.87 -39.95
CA ILE A 5 -59.64 -34.82 -39.17
C ILE A 5 -58.19 -34.33 -39.08
N VAL A 6 -57.85 -33.67 -37.96
CA VAL A 6 -56.47 -33.31 -37.63
C VAL A 6 -55.73 -34.58 -37.20
N THR A 7 -54.82 -35.06 -38.06
CA THR A 7 -53.97 -36.22 -37.75
C THR A 7 -52.83 -35.80 -36.82
N TRP A 8 -53.00 -36.05 -35.52
CA TRP A 8 -51.95 -35.84 -34.52
C TRP A 8 -50.89 -36.94 -34.65
N ARG A 9 -49.76 -36.62 -35.29
CA ARG A 9 -48.58 -37.51 -35.32
C ARG A 9 -47.93 -37.56 -33.93
N ARG A 10 -47.75 -38.77 -33.39
CA ARG A 10 -46.98 -39.06 -32.16
C ARG A 10 -45.48 -38.84 -32.39
N GLN A 11 -44.97 -37.63 -32.18
CA GLN A 11 -43.53 -37.38 -32.02
C GLN A 11 -43.08 -37.58 -30.56
N GLN A 12 -43.35 -38.75 -29.96
CA GLN A 12 -43.23 -38.96 -28.51
C GLN A 12 -41.78 -39.17 -27.98
N GLY A 13 -40.73 -38.70 -28.67
CA GLY A 13 -39.36 -38.82 -28.17
C GLY A 13 -38.35 -37.83 -28.76
N ALA A 14 -38.46 -37.51 -30.05
CA ALA A 14 -37.52 -36.62 -30.72
C ALA A 14 -37.54 -35.18 -30.17
N ALA A 15 -38.71 -34.65 -29.81
CA ALA A 15 -38.84 -33.32 -29.23
C ALA A 15 -38.12 -33.20 -27.87
N LEU A 16 -38.14 -34.27 -27.07
CA LEU A 16 -37.49 -34.29 -25.75
C LEU A 16 -35.96 -34.32 -25.91
N VAL A 17 -35.44 -35.09 -26.87
CA VAL A 17 -34.00 -35.12 -27.18
C VAL A 17 -33.50 -33.76 -27.67
N VAL A 18 -34.24 -33.11 -28.58
CA VAL A 18 -33.87 -31.79 -29.09
C VAL A 18 -33.90 -30.74 -27.98
N ALA A 19 -34.94 -30.75 -27.13
CA ALA A 19 -35.00 -29.86 -25.97
C ALA A 19 -33.81 -30.06 -25.03
N LEU A 20 -33.42 -31.32 -24.78
CA LEU A 20 -32.28 -31.65 -23.91
C LEU A 20 -30.95 -31.18 -24.52
N LEU A 21 -30.77 -31.35 -25.84
CA LEU A 21 -29.59 -30.81 -26.54
C LEU A 21 -29.51 -29.28 -26.46
N ILE A 22 -30.63 -28.57 -26.65
CA ILE A 22 -30.67 -27.11 -26.52
C ILE A 22 -30.35 -26.69 -25.08
N LEU A 23 -30.92 -27.36 -24.08
CA LEU A 23 -30.63 -27.09 -22.67
C LEU A 23 -29.15 -27.29 -22.34
N VAL A 24 -28.51 -28.32 -22.89
CA VAL A 24 -27.07 -28.57 -22.71
C VAL A 24 -26.25 -27.44 -23.33
N VAL A 25 -26.56 -27.01 -24.55
CA VAL A 25 -25.85 -25.91 -25.22
C VAL A 25 -25.99 -24.61 -24.43
N VAL A 26 -27.22 -24.26 -24.02
CA VAL A 26 -27.48 -23.05 -23.22
C VAL A 26 -26.76 -23.13 -21.86
N SER A 27 -26.73 -24.30 -21.25
CA SER A 27 -26.00 -24.53 -19.98
C SER A 27 -24.49 -24.34 -20.15
N LEU A 28 -23.91 -24.84 -21.25
CA LEU A 28 -22.48 -24.65 -21.55
C LEU A 28 -22.12 -23.17 -21.77
N LEU A 29 -23.00 -22.44 -22.47
CA LEU A 29 -22.85 -20.99 -22.66
C LEU A 29 -22.94 -20.25 -21.31
N GLY A 30 -23.91 -20.62 -20.47
CA GLY A 30 -24.07 -20.07 -19.12
C GLY A 30 -22.85 -20.30 -18.22
N VAL A 31 -22.31 -21.52 -18.20
CA VAL A 31 -21.09 -21.85 -17.43
C VAL A 31 -19.88 -21.09 -17.96
N SER A 32 -19.76 -20.93 -19.27
CA SER A 32 -18.65 -20.18 -19.88
C SER A 32 -18.68 -18.70 -19.49
N ALA A 33 -19.86 -18.08 -19.51
CA ALA A 33 -20.05 -16.72 -19.01
C ALA A 33 -19.72 -16.60 -17.51
N MET A 34 -20.20 -17.54 -16.69
CA MET A 34 -19.94 -17.53 -15.25
C MET A 34 -18.46 -17.68 -14.92
N LYS A 35 -17.71 -18.54 -15.64
CA LYS A 35 -16.25 -18.68 -15.48
C LYS A 35 -15.53 -17.37 -15.77
N SER A 36 -15.92 -16.67 -16.84
CA SER A 36 -15.35 -15.36 -17.18
C SER A 36 -15.61 -14.34 -16.07
N SER A 37 -16.83 -14.29 -15.53
CA SER A 37 -17.17 -13.37 -14.44
C SER A 37 -16.37 -13.63 -13.17
N VAL A 38 -16.16 -14.91 -12.81
CA VAL A 38 -15.33 -15.27 -11.65
C VAL A 38 -13.87 -14.88 -11.86
N PHE A 39 -13.34 -15.05 -13.06
CA PHE A 39 -11.99 -14.62 -13.39
C PHE A 39 -11.84 -13.10 -13.25
N SER A 40 -12.75 -12.32 -13.85
CA SER A 40 -12.74 -10.86 -13.73
C SER A 40 -12.85 -10.40 -12.28
N ALA A 41 -13.68 -11.07 -11.46
CA ALA A 41 -13.79 -10.77 -10.03
C ALA A 41 -12.47 -11.00 -9.28
N LYS A 42 -11.77 -12.11 -9.56
CA LYS A 42 -10.46 -12.39 -8.95
C LYS A 42 -9.41 -11.34 -9.31
N VAL A 43 -9.37 -10.92 -10.59
CA VAL A 43 -8.48 -9.85 -11.04
C VAL A 43 -8.79 -8.55 -10.32
N ALA A 44 -10.08 -8.17 -10.26
CA ALA A 44 -10.51 -6.95 -9.57
C ALA A 44 -10.15 -6.97 -8.07
N THR A 45 -10.34 -8.10 -7.39
CA THR A 45 -9.93 -8.25 -5.98
C THR A 45 -8.41 -8.15 -5.83
N GLY A 46 -7.63 -8.73 -6.74
CA GLY A 46 -6.17 -8.61 -6.72
C GLY A 46 -5.70 -7.17 -6.89
N THR A 47 -6.27 -6.42 -7.84
CA THR A 47 -5.93 -5.00 -8.03
C THR A 47 -6.37 -4.14 -6.85
N GLN A 48 -7.51 -4.45 -6.23
CA GLN A 48 -7.96 -3.76 -5.01
C GLN A 48 -7.01 -4.05 -3.84
N ALA A 49 -6.58 -5.30 -3.70
CA ALA A 49 -5.63 -5.73 -2.68
C ALA A 49 -4.29 -4.99 -2.80
N ASP A 50 -3.77 -4.87 -4.03
CA ASP A 50 -2.54 -4.14 -4.32
C ASP A 50 -2.67 -2.64 -4.01
N ALA A 51 -3.78 -2.02 -4.42
CA ALA A 51 -4.06 -0.62 -4.11
C ALA A 51 -4.14 -0.34 -2.59
N MET A 52 -4.77 -1.24 -1.83
CA MET A 52 -4.80 -1.12 -0.36
C MET A 52 -3.40 -1.19 0.25
N THR A 53 -2.53 -2.09 -0.22
CA THR A 53 -1.13 -2.13 0.25
C THR A 53 -0.35 -0.89 -0.15
N PHE A 54 -0.53 -0.38 -1.37
CA PHE A 54 0.09 0.86 -1.81
C PHE A 54 -0.29 2.03 -0.89
N GLU A 55 -1.58 2.20 -0.60
CA GLU A 55 -2.09 3.25 0.28
C GLU A 55 -1.58 3.07 1.73
N ALA A 56 -1.45 1.83 2.20
CA ALA A 56 -0.90 1.53 3.51
C ALA A 56 0.56 1.95 3.64
N ALA A 57 1.39 1.73 2.60
CA ALA A 57 2.77 2.19 2.58
C ALA A 57 2.84 3.73 2.58
N GLU A 58 2.03 4.42 1.76
CA GLU A 58 1.97 5.90 1.78
C GLU A 58 1.47 6.46 3.12
N THR A 59 0.57 5.74 3.80
CA THR A 59 0.09 6.12 5.14
C THR A 59 1.24 6.07 6.16
N SER A 60 2.14 5.09 6.07
CA SER A 60 3.30 5.01 6.96
C SER A 60 4.33 6.12 6.71
N LEU A 61 4.54 6.52 5.45
CA LEU A 61 5.34 7.71 5.15
C LEU A 61 4.67 8.98 5.64
N THR A 62 3.36 9.11 5.47
CA THR A 62 2.62 10.30 5.92
C THR A 62 2.73 10.48 7.43
N GLY A 63 2.68 9.38 8.20
CA GLY A 63 2.93 9.38 9.64
C GLY A 63 4.33 9.87 9.98
N ALA A 64 5.36 9.28 9.37
CA ALA A 64 6.76 9.68 9.55
C ALA A 64 7.00 11.14 9.16
N TYR A 65 6.42 11.60 8.05
CA TYR A 65 6.55 12.97 7.57
C TYR A 65 5.93 13.98 8.54
N LYS A 66 4.78 13.67 9.13
CA LYS A 66 4.16 14.52 10.17
C LYS A 66 5.06 14.63 11.40
N GLU A 67 5.67 13.53 11.81
CA GLU A 67 6.59 13.52 12.95
C GLU A 67 7.87 14.32 12.65
N LEU A 68 8.49 14.10 11.49
CA LEU A 68 9.69 14.83 11.04
C LEU A 68 9.45 16.33 10.93
N ASN A 69 8.25 16.75 10.49
CA ASN A 69 7.89 18.17 10.44
C ASN A 69 7.63 18.78 11.82
N GLY A 70 7.08 18.00 12.75
CA GLY A 70 6.86 18.43 14.14
C GLY A 70 8.14 18.49 14.97
N MET A 71 9.20 17.83 14.52
CA MET A 71 10.48 17.76 15.22
C MET A 71 11.27 19.08 15.09
N SER A 72 11.90 19.50 16.20
CA SER A 72 12.82 20.64 16.17
C SER A 72 14.09 20.30 15.40
N GLY A 73 14.80 21.31 14.89
CA GLY A 73 16.06 21.09 14.16
C GLY A 73 17.14 20.41 15.00
N ALA A 74 17.16 20.63 16.32
CA ALA A 74 18.07 19.96 17.24
C ALA A 74 17.67 18.50 17.47
N ASP A 75 16.37 18.23 17.63
CA ASP A 75 15.85 16.86 17.80
C ASP A 75 16.04 16.02 16.53
N LEU A 76 15.95 16.63 15.35
CA LEU A 76 16.19 15.94 14.08
C LEU A 76 17.63 15.40 14.03
N TYR A 77 18.59 16.22 14.42
CA TYR A 77 19.98 15.81 14.48
C TYR A 77 20.19 14.70 15.53
N THR A 78 19.65 14.83 16.74
CA THR A 78 19.86 13.82 17.80
C THR A 78 19.20 12.46 17.52
N ASN A 79 18.04 12.47 16.87
CA ASN A 79 17.27 11.26 16.55
C ASN A 79 17.72 10.56 15.27
N LEU A 80 18.26 11.30 14.29
CA LEU A 80 18.56 10.78 12.95
C LEU A 80 20.05 10.78 12.58
N ALA A 81 20.91 11.53 13.29
CA ALA A 81 22.34 11.50 13.05
C ALA A 81 23.00 10.18 13.49
N GLY A 82 24.21 9.93 12.98
CA GLY A 82 24.99 8.74 13.32
C GLY A 82 24.46 7.45 12.72
N GLY A 83 23.66 7.51 11.64
CA GLY A 83 23.10 6.33 10.97
C GLY A 83 21.93 5.68 11.71
N LYS A 84 21.26 6.43 12.59
CA LYS A 84 20.04 5.97 13.26
C LYS A 84 18.88 5.89 12.29
N TRP A 85 17.94 5.02 12.62
CA TRP A 85 16.70 4.81 11.90
C TRP A 85 15.54 5.23 12.80
N LEU A 86 14.71 6.13 12.29
CA LEU A 86 13.41 6.42 12.86
C LEU A 86 12.41 5.43 12.27
N THR A 87 12.13 4.38 13.02
CA THR A 87 11.15 3.36 12.62
C THR A 87 9.79 3.65 13.23
N ARG A 88 8.75 3.62 12.41
CA ARG A 88 7.37 3.81 12.83
C ARG A 88 6.48 2.72 12.28
N CYS A 89 5.76 2.05 13.16
CA CYS A 89 4.67 1.15 12.79
C CYS A 89 3.35 1.93 12.73
N VAL A 90 2.49 1.54 11.79
CA VAL A 90 1.14 2.10 11.65
C VAL A 90 0.13 1.06 12.12
N THR A 91 -0.66 1.42 13.11
CA THR A 91 -1.80 0.64 13.59
C THR A 91 -3.10 1.41 13.37
N GLU A 92 -4.24 0.72 13.53
CA GLU A 92 -5.56 1.34 13.48
C GLU A 92 -5.70 2.53 14.46
N GLU A 93 -5.06 2.45 15.64
CA GLU A 93 -5.15 3.49 16.69
C GLU A 93 -4.04 4.55 16.58
N ASN A 94 -2.85 4.17 16.10
CA ASN A 94 -1.67 5.04 16.11
C ASN A 94 -0.87 4.92 14.81
N THR A 95 -0.82 6.01 14.06
CA THR A 95 -0.14 6.08 12.77
C THR A 95 1.38 6.29 12.84
N ALA A 96 1.92 6.49 14.04
CA ALA A 96 3.36 6.71 14.29
C ALA A 96 3.84 5.98 15.55
N LYS A 97 3.36 4.74 15.77
CA LYS A 97 3.82 3.90 16.88
C LYS A 97 5.34 3.68 16.76
N ALA A 98 6.09 3.95 17.82
CA ALA A 98 7.55 3.82 17.80
C ALA A 98 8.00 2.36 17.63
N GLY A 99 8.99 2.14 16.77
CA GLY A 99 9.61 0.83 16.55
C GLY A 99 8.96 0.01 15.43
N ASP A 100 9.50 -1.18 15.22
CA ASP A 100 9.01 -2.14 14.23
C ASP A 100 7.59 -2.62 14.59
N CYS A 101 6.83 -3.04 13.57
CA CYS A 101 5.54 -3.66 13.80
C CYS A 101 5.69 -5.03 14.49
N ALA A 102 5.04 -5.19 15.63
CA ALA A 102 4.96 -6.46 16.34
C ALA A 102 3.78 -7.31 15.82
N GLN A 103 3.71 -8.55 16.28
CA GLN A 103 2.59 -9.43 15.93
C GLN A 103 1.26 -8.85 16.44
N GLY A 104 0.31 -8.63 15.51
CA GLY A 104 -0.98 -8.00 15.80
C GLY A 104 -1.03 -6.50 15.52
N ASP A 105 0.11 -5.85 15.28
CA ASP A 105 0.14 -4.46 14.80
C ASP A 105 -0.27 -4.43 13.33
N THR A 106 -1.53 -4.06 13.11
CA THR A 106 -2.15 -4.03 11.78
C THR A 106 -2.86 -2.71 11.58
N LEU A 107 -2.83 -2.23 10.33
CA LEU A 107 -3.45 -0.98 9.91
C LEU A 107 -4.97 -1.12 9.81
N ASP A 108 -5.46 -2.31 9.45
CA ASP A 108 -6.88 -2.56 9.20
C ASP A 108 -7.50 -3.43 10.29
N SER A 109 -8.79 -3.20 10.55
CA SER A 109 -9.57 -3.94 11.55
C SER A 109 -9.71 -5.43 11.28
N ARG A 110 -9.39 -5.88 10.05
CA ARG A 110 -9.38 -7.30 9.68
C ARG A 110 -8.05 -7.99 10.01
N GLY A 111 -7.02 -7.25 10.39
CA GLY A 111 -5.71 -7.78 10.74
C GLY A 111 -4.92 -8.35 9.56
N LEU A 112 -5.08 -7.77 8.37
CA LEU A 112 -4.48 -8.29 7.13
C LEU A 112 -3.29 -7.46 6.65
N ILE A 113 -3.30 -6.16 6.92
CA ILE A 113 -2.32 -5.21 6.39
C ILE A 113 -1.40 -4.76 7.52
N VAL A 114 -0.10 -4.98 7.33
CA VAL A 114 0.95 -4.44 8.21
C VAL A 114 1.67 -3.34 7.44
N ALA A 115 1.85 -2.17 8.04
CA ALA A 115 2.54 -1.05 7.42
C ALA A 115 3.52 -0.39 8.40
N GLN A 116 4.73 -0.12 7.91
CA GLN A 116 5.81 0.49 8.68
C GLN A 116 6.57 1.48 7.81
N SER A 117 7.29 2.40 8.45
CA SER A 117 8.19 3.32 7.78
C SER A 117 9.52 3.42 8.49
N PHE A 118 10.57 3.67 7.72
CA PHE A 118 11.95 3.79 8.15
C PHE A 118 12.48 5.11 7.61
N SER A 119 12.93 6.00 8.49
CA SER A 119 13.53 7.27 8.07
C SER A 119 14.97 7.36 8.54
N THR A 120 15.88 7.79 7.67
CA THR A 120 17.29 7.99 8.01
C THR A 120 17.86 9.23 7.32
N LEU A 121 18.91 9.78 7.88
CA LEU A 121 19.57 10.96 7.35
C LEU A 121 20.59 10.54 6.28
N ASN A 122 20.29 10.86 5.03
CA ASN A 122 21.10 10.51 3.85
C ASN A 122 22.18 11.56 3.54
N GLY A 123 22.06 12.75 4.13
CA GLY A 123 23.06 13.80 4.02
C GLY A 123 22.53 15.17 4.39
N TYR A 124 23.30 16.21 4.10
CA TYR A 124 22.91 17.59 4.30
C TYR A 124 23.43 18.48 3.17
N ALA A 125 22.79 19.61 2.96
CA ALA A 125 23.25 20.69 2.10
C ALA A 125 23.35 21.98 2.92
N LEU A 126 24.40 22.76 2.70
CA LEU A 126 24.54 24.07 3.31
C LEU A 126 23.49 25.01 2.71
N VAL A 127 22.83 25.79 3.58
CA VAL A 127 21.93 26.84 3.12
C VAL A 127 22.77 28.04 2.67
N GLU A 128 22.46 28.60 1.50
CA GLU A 128 23.16 29.77 0.99
C GLU A 128 23.01 30.96 1.95
N GLY A 129 24.13 31.56 2.35
CA GLY A 129 24.16 32.66 3.33
C GLY A 129 24.18 32.25 4.80
N ALA A 130 24.24 30.94 5.12
CA ALA A 130 24.44 30.49 6.50
C ALA A 130 25.85 30.89 7.00
N GLU A 131 25.93 31.55 8.15
CA GLU A 131 27.21 31.88 8.78
C GLU A 131 27.88 30.61 9.32
N ILE A 132 29.06 30.29 8.79
CA ILE A 132 29.86 29.17 9.27
C ILE A 132 30.65 29.65 10.49
N GLY A 133 30.11 29.43 11.68
CA GLY A 133 30.88 29.55 12.91
C GLY A 133 31.89 28.40 13.01
N THR A 134 33.18 28.71 13.24
CA THR A 134 34.22 27.70 13.49
C THR A 134 34.56 27.57 14.99
N SER A 135 33.79 28.23 15.85
CA SER A 135 33.94 28.17 17.30
C SER A 135 33.23 26.94 17.89
N ALA A 136 33.76 26.41 18.99
CA ALA A 136 33.14 25.31 19.71
C ALA A 136 31.72 25.70 20.18
N GLY A 137 30.70 24.94 19.73
CA GLY A 137 29.29 25.20 20.04
C GLY A 137 28.54 26.07 19.03
N SER A 138 29.17 26.48 17.93
CA SER A 138 28.46 27.08 16.80
C SER A 138 27.53 26.05 16.14
N MET A 139 26.31 26.46 15.82
CA MET A 139 25.32 25.67 15.08
C MET A 139 25.10 26.34 13.74
N ILE A 140 25.04 25.56 12.68
CA ILE A 140 24.90 26.05 11.31
C ILE A 140 23.60 25.51 10.73
N ASP A 141 22.86 26.37 10.04
CA ASP A 141 21.64 25.99 9.34
C ASP A 141 21.98 25.15 8.10
N VAL A 142 21.45 23.93 8.07
CA VAL A 142 21.60 23.00 6.95
C VAL A 142 20.24 22.45 6.55
N ASP A 143 20.09 22.16 5.26
CA ASP A 143 18.96 21.41 4.75
C ASP A 143 19.32 19.92 4.76
N TYR A 144 18.78 19.18 5.73
CA TYR A 144 18.96 17.74 5.85
C TYR A 144 18.15 17.00 4.79
N LYS A 145 18.80 16.03 4.14
CA LYS A 145 18.17 15.06 3.24
C LYS A 145 17.78 13.84 4.06
N VAL A 146 16.49 13.66 4.28
CA VAL A 146 15.94 12.51 5.00
C VAL A 146 15.37 11.54 3.98
N ALA A 147 15.98 10.36 3.88
CA ALA A 147 15.44 9.25 3.10
C ALA A 147 14.41 8.51 3.95
N MET A 148 13.23 8.28 3.39
CA MET A 148 12.11 7.60 4.02
C MET A 148 11.70 6.41 3.15
N LEU A 149 11.59 5.24 3.76
CA LEU A 149 11.07 4.03 3.14
C LEU A 149 9.80 3.62 3.86
N GLY A 150 8.67 3.59 3.17
CA GLY A 150 7.47 2.92 3.64
C GLY A 150 7.39 1.52 3.10
N GLU A 151 6.97 0.61 3.96
CA GLU A 151 6.71 -0.76 3.59
C GLU A 151 5.31 -1.13 4.03
N SER A 152 4.63 -1.90 3.19
CA SER A 152 3.40 -2.54 3.56
C SER A 152 3.36 -3.96 3.04
N THR A 153 2.68 -4.83 3.78
CA THR A 153 2.54 -6.23 3.43
C THR A 153 1.12 -6.69 3.69
N MET A 154 0.64 -7.58 2.82
CA MET A 154 -0.62 -8.30 3.01
C MET A 154 -0.41 -9.77 2.67
N ALA A 155 -0.16 -10.56 3.72
CA ALA A 155 0.22 -11.96 3.61
C ALA A 155 -0.84 -12.81 2.88
N SER A 156 -2.14 -12.51 3.05
CA SER A 156 -3.23 -13.26 2.42
C SER A 156 -3.22 -13.22 0.88
N PHE A 157 -2.64 -12.18 0.29
CA PHE A 157 -2.53 -12.02 -1.16
C PHE A 157 -1.08 -12.10 -1.67
N ASN A 158 -0.11 -12.34 -0.78
CA ASN A 158 1.33 -12.32 -1.09
C ASN A 158 1.75 -11.01 -1.78
N LEU A 159 1.26 -9.88 -1.25
CA LEU A 159 1.55 -8.54 -1.76
C LEU A 159 2.44 -7.79 -0.78
N ASN A 160 3.51 -7.19 -1.31
CA ASN A 160 4.43 -6.33 -0.57
C ASN A 160 4.68 -5.08 -1.42
N ASN A 161 4.61 -3.90 -0.80
CA ASN A 161 4.89 -2.63 -1.46
C ASN A 161 5.97 -1.86 -0.68
N HIS A 162 6.91 -1.26 -1.40
CA HIS A 162 8.06 -0.52 -0.85
C HIS A 162 8.16 0.84 -1.54
N HIS A 163 8.02 1.92 -0.78
CA HIS A 163 7.93 3.27 -1.29
C HIS A 163 9.06 4.11 -0.71
N LEU A 164 10.05 4.45 -1.55
CA LEU A 164 11.15 5.30 -1.16
C LEU A 164 10.85 6.75 -1.56
N GLN A 165 10.94 7.67 -0.60
CA GLN A 165 10.84 9.10 -0.83
C GLN A 165 11.96 9.82 -0.09
N GLU A 166 12.34 11.00 -0.59
CA GLU A 166 13.28 11.88 0.10
C GLU A 166 12.57 13.18 0.49
N ALA A 167 12.77 13.61 1.73
CA ALA A 167 12.30 14.89 2.24
C ALA A 167 13.48 15.79 2.59
N LEU A 168 13.33 17.08 2.33
CA LEU A 168 14.25 18.11 2.77
C LEU A 168 13.69 18.75 4.03
N LYS A 169 14.50 18.81 5.09
CA LYS A 169 14.15 19.46 6.33
C LYS A 169 15.28 20.35 6.81
N ARG A 170 15.00 21.64 6.96
CA ARG A 170 15.93 22.57 7.58
C ARG A 170 16.12 22.24 9.05
N GLY A 171 17.36 22.15 9.47
CA GLY A 171 17.74 21.92 10.85
C GLY A 171 19.12 22.48 11.16
N LEU A 172 19.56 22.25 12.40
CA LEU A 172 20.83 22.77 12.89
C LEU A 172 21.84 21.63 12.94
N LYS A 173 23.07 21.88 12.48
CA LYS A 173 24.20 20.96 12.62
C LYS A 173 25.32 21.62 13.42
N PRO A 174 25.99 20.92 14.35
CA PRO A 174 27.17 21.46 15.02
C PRO A 174 28.28 21.79 14.01
N GLY A 175 28.81 23.01 14.05
CA GLY A 175 29.85 23.47 13.13
C GLY A 175 31.18 22.74 13.26
N SER A 176 31.42 22.08 14.39
CA SER A 176 32.58 21.21 14.61
C SER A 176 32.54 19.91 13.80
N GLU A 177 31.41 19.57 13.17
CA GLU A 177 31.22 18.32 12.42
C GLU A 177 30.98 18.53 10.92
N ILE A 178 31.37 19.70 10.42
CA ILE A 178 31.40 19.97 8.99
C ILE A 178 32.78 19.55 8.47
N GLU A 179 32.81 18.42 7.75
CA GLU A 179 33.97 17.98 6.95
C GLU A 179 33.96 18.64 5.57
#